data_AF-A0A1I6HXV2-F1
#
_entry.id   AF-A0A1I6HXV2-F1
#
_cell.length_a   1.000
_cell.length_b   1.000
_cell.length_c   1.000
_cell.angle_alpha   90.00
_cell.angle_beta   90.00
_cell.angle_gamma   90.00
#
_symmetry.space_group_name_H-M   'P 1'
#
loop_
_entity.id
_entity.type
_entity.pdbx_description
1 polymer ?
#
loop_
_entity_poly.entity_id
_entity_poly.type
_entity_poly.pdbx_seq_one_letter_code
_entity_poly.pdbx_strand_id
1 'polypeptide(L)'
;MSPTANGPSFGKRFGVALLLGVPGIAALVGYVYLTTPPTAVPPGLSLPLLAVASAVTPLLLLVVACLLGAYAAPRVGLRSYVIERSGTGDGVWRHLRGEVRLAVGIGVLGGVLIVVLDAAMMPFVGQDLPQSVIGATRPTVSDVLAYAPVRFLYGGVTEELMLRFGLMSALAFAGWRVTGRRADGPRPAVVWVAIVVSAVLFGLGHLPALAQSVALTPALVARTVLLNGVAGVLFGWLYWRRSLEAAMVAHASFHVPLVVLSFAQVATV
;
A
#
# COMPACT_ATOMS: atom_id res chain seq x y z
N MET A 1 16.52 -28.69 -9.62
CA MET A 1 16.47 -27.57 -10.58
C MET A 1 17.64 -26.65 -10.29
N SER A 2 18.57 -26.55 -11.23
CA SER A 2 19.76 -25.68 -11.16
C SER A 2 19.30 -24.22 -11.02
N PRO A 3 19.90 -23.40 -10.13
CA PRO A 3 19.58 -21.98 -10.09
C PRO A 3 19.99 -21.37 -11.43
N THR A 4 19.03 -20.90 -12.21
CA THR A 4 19.30 -20.18 -13.44
C THR A 4 20.20 -18.99 -13.12
N ALA A 5 21.44 -19.01 -13.63
CA ALA A 5 22.51 -18.06 -13.37
C ALA A 5 22.25 -16.63 -13.91
N ASN A 6 21.02 -16.29 -14.29
CA ASN A 6 20.67 -15.06 -15.03
C ASN A 6 19.66 -14.13 -14.31
N GLY A 7 19.31 -14.40 -13.05
CA GLY A 7 18.47 -13.50 -12.25
C GLY A 7 19.25 -12.28 -11.72
N PRO A 8 18.61 -11.13 -11.47
CA PRO A 8 19.30 -9.97 -10.87
C PRO A 8 19.90 -10.34 -9.50
N SER A 9 20.99 -9.66 -9.12
CA SER A 9 21.59 -9.87 -7.79
C SER A 9 20.65 -9.38 -6.67
N PHE A 10 20.92 -9.81 -5.43
CA PHE A 10 20.19 -9.30 -4.25
C PHE A 10 20.24 -7.77 -4.17
N GLY A 11 21.43 -7.18 -4.31
CA GLY A 11 21.63 -5.73 -4.29
C GLY A 11 20.85 -5.01 -5.39
N LYS A 12 20.79 -5.59 -6.60
CA LYS A 12 19.98 -5.03 -7.69
C LYS A 12 18.49 -5.07 -7.37
N ARG A 13 17.98 -6.20 -6.85
CA ARG A 13 16.56 -6.30 -6.44
C ARG A 13 16.20 -5.27 -5.39
N PHE A 14 17.02 -5.18 -4.34
CA PHE A 14 16.86 -4.21 -3.26
C PHE A 14 16.88 -2.77 -3.79
N GLY A 15 17.90 -2.41 -4.59
CA GLY A 15 18.06 -1.07 -5.11
C GLY A 15 16.90 -0.64 -6.02
N VAL A 16 16.47 -1.51 -6.93
CA VAL A 16 15.32 -1.22 -7.81
C VAL A 16 14.03 -1.07 -6.98
N ALA A 17 13.77 -1.99 -6.05
CA ALA A 17 12.59 -1.91 -5.18
C ALA A 17 12.57 -0.60 -4.37
N LEU A 18 13.70 -0.22 -3.77
CA LEU A 18 13.83 1.01 -3.01
C LEU A 18 13.58 2.25 -3.88
N LEU A 19 14.21 2.32 -5.06
CA LEU A 19 14.04 3.44 -5.99
C LEU A 19 12.59 3.58 -6.48
N LEU A 20 11.86 2.48 -6.64
CA LEU A 20 10.44 2.51 -7.00
C LEU A 20 9.55 3.10 -5.89
N GLY A 21 9.90 2.88 -4.62
CA GLY A 21 9.09 3.34 -3.48
C GLY A 21 9.38 4.76 -3.01
N VAL A 22 10.56 5.32 -3.33
CA VAL A 22 10.96 6.68 -2.92
C VAL A 22 10.02 7.79 -3.44
N PRO A 23 9.53 7.77 -4.70
CA PRO A 23 8.60 8.79 -5.19
C PRO A 23 7.33 8.95 -4.35
N GLY A 24 6.78 7.86 -3.80
CA GLY A 24 5.62 7.94 -2.91
C GLY A 24 5.94 8.63 -1.58
N ILE A 25 7.12 8.39 -1.01
CA ILE A 25 7.57 9.11 0.19
C ILE A 25 7.81 10.59 -0.12
N ALA A 26 8.39 10.90 -1.28
CA ALA A 26 8.55 12.29 -1.71
C ALA A 26 7.19 13.00 -1.90
N ALA A 27 6.18 12.29 -2.42
CA ALA A 27 4.82 12.81 -2.51
C ALA A 27 4.22 13.10 -1.13
N LEU A 28 4.45 12.24 -0.13
CA LEU A 28 4.03 12.48 1.26
C LEU A 28 4.71 13.71 1.86
N VAL A 29 6.03 13.85 1.69
CA VAL A 29 6.79 15.03 2.15
C VAL A 29 6.24 16.31 1.51
N GLY A 30 6.03 16.28 0.20
CA GLY A 30 5.46 17.40 -0.55
C GLY A 30 4.06 17.76 -0.05
N TYR A 31 3.21 16.76 0.19
CA TYR A 31 1.88 16.98 0.75
C TYR A 31 1.96 17.65 2.13
N VAL A 32 2.74 17.10 3.06
CA VAL A 32 2.92 17.69 4.41
C VAL A 32 3.43 19.13 4.31
N TYR A 33 4.39 19.41 3.43
CA TYR A 33 4.92 20.76 3.24
C TYR A 33 3.88 21.73 2.69
N LEU A 34 3.06 21.31 1.73
CA LEU A 34 2.10 22.18 1.03
C LEU A 34 0.81 22.41 1.82
N THR A 35 0.37 21.44 2.64
CA THR A 35 -0.96 21.46 3.25
C THR A 35 -0.95 21.66 4.76
N THR A 36 0.21 21.62 5.43
CA THR A 36 0.26 21.86 6.88
C THR A 36 0.22 23.36 7.18
N PRO A 37 -0.82 23.89 7.85
CA PRO A 37 -0.86 25.29 8.20
C PRO A 37 0.20 25.61 9.28
N PRO A 38 0.74 26.85 9.31
CA PRO A 38 1.75 27.25 10.31
C PRO A 38 1.33 27.00 11.76
N THR A 39 0.03 27.10 12.06
CA THR A 39 -0.55 26.86 13.38
C THR A 39 -0.53 25.39 13.81
N ALA A 40 -0.37 24.45 12.87
CA ALA A 40 -0.27 23.02 13.14
C ALA A 40 1.19 22.52 13.27
N VAL A 41 2.18 23.40 13.05
CA VAL A 41 3.59 23.04 13.22
C VAL A 41 3.93 23.03 14.71
N PRO A 42 4.50 21.92 15.26
CA PRO A 42 4.88 21.87 16.66
C PRO A 42 5.87 22.98 17.06
N PRO A 43 5.76 23.54 18.28
CA PRO A 43 6.72 24.53 18.77
C PRO A 43 8.16 24.01 18.68
N GLY A 44 9.06 24.83 18.13
CA GLY A 44 10.47 24.48 17.95
C GLY A 44 10.79 23.73 16.65
N LEU A 45 9.80 23.40 15.81
CA LEU A 45 10.02 22.88 14.45
C LEU A 45 9.73 23.96 13.40
N SER A 46 10.45 23.89 12.28
CA SER A 46 10.08 24.58 11.05
C SER A 46 9.24 23.64 10.16
N LEU A 47 8.37 24.21 9.31
CA LEU A 47 7.58 23.43 8.36
C LEU A 47 8.44 22.56 7.41
N PRO A 48 9.57 23.03 6.83
CA PRO A 48 10.47 22.17 6.06
C PRO A 48 11.00 20.98 6.88
N LEU A 49 11.37 21.21 8.15
CA LEU A 49 11.89 20.15 9.01
C LEU A 49 10.80 19.12 9.34
N LEU A 50 9.57 19.56 9.64
CA LEU A 50 8.42 18.67 9.85
C LEU A 50 8.15 17.81 8.61
N ALA A 51 8.14 18.43 7.42
CA ALA A 51 7.91 17.74 6.17
C ALA A 51 8.96 16.65 5.92
N VAL A 52 10.25 16.97 6.07
CA VAL A 52 11.34 15.98 5.92
C VAL A 52 11.27 14.91 7.01
N ALA A 53 10.96 15.28 8.25
CA ALA A 53 10.82 14.33 9.35
C ALA A 53 9.72 13.29 9.10
N SER A 54 8.65 13.67 8.39
CA SER A 54 7.57 12.74 8.01
C SER A 54 8.04 11.58 7.12
N ALA A 55 9.19 11.72 6.45
CA ALA A 55 9.78 10.66 5.62
C ALA A 55 10.50 9.56 6.41
N VAL A 56 10.90 9.84 7.67
CA VAL A 56 11.83 8.96 8.42
C VAL A 56 11.22 7.58 8.63
N THR A 57 10.06 7.50 9.26
CA THR A 57 9.37 6.23 9.53
C THR A 57 9.06 5.44 8.26
N PRO A 58 8.40 6.00 7.23
CA PRO A 58 8.12 5.24 6.02
C PRO A 58 9.39 4.86 5.24
N LEU A 59 10.45 5.66 5.26
CA LEU A 59 11.70 5.27 4.61
C LEU A 59 12.36 4.08 5.31
N LEU A 60 12.38 4.07 6.64
CA LEU A 60 12.89 2.94 7.41
C LEU A 60 12.09 1.66 7.13
N LEU A 61 10.76 1.75 7.15
CA LEU A 61 9.88 0.63 6.82
C LEU A 61 10.11 0.13 5.39
N LEU A 62 10.24 1.05 4.42
CA LEU A 62 10.49 0.71 3.02
C LEU A 62 11.84 0.00 2.86
N VAL A 63 12.91 0.51 3.50
CA VAL A 63 14.24 -0.11 3.44
C VAL A 63 14.20 -1.54 3.99
N VAL A 64 13.60 -1.74 5.17
CA VAL A 64 13.47 -3.06 5.79
C VAL A 64 12.64 -3.99 4.90
N ALA A 65 11.50 -3.52 4.40
CA ALA A 65 10.64 -4.30 3.53
C ALA A 65 11.33 -4.68 2.21
N CYS A 66 12.06 -3.76 1.58
CA CYS A 66 12.82 -4.03 0.36
C CYS A 66 13.94 -5.06 0.60
N LEU A 67 14.62 -5.02 1.75
CA LEU A 67 15.61 -6.04 2.12
C LEU A 67 14.94 -7.42 2.27
N LEU A 68 13.83 -7.48 3.01
CA LEU A 68 13.06 -8.70 3.21
C LEU A 68 12.54 -9.26 1.88
N GLY A 69 11.96 -8.43 1.03
CA GLY A 69 11.42 -8.83 -0.26
C GLY A 69 12.50 -9.28 -1.24
N ALA A 70 13.62 -8.57 -1.32
CA ALA A 70 14.75 -8.94 -2.17
C ALA A 70 15.36 -10.31 -1.82
N TYR A 71 15.22 -10.73 -0.55
CA TYR A 71 15.58 -12.06 -0.08
C TYR A 71 14.45 -13.09 -0.29
N ALA A 72 13.25 -12.80 0.20
CA ALA A 72 12.18 -13.77 0.35
C ALA A 72 11.41 -14.01 -0.94
N ALA A 73 11.03 -12.97 -1.70
CA ALA A 73 10.13 -13.08 -2.85
C ALA A 73 10.58 -14.12 -3.90
N PRO A 74 11.87 -14.14 -4.34
CA PRO A 74 12.33 -15.14 -5.30
C PRO A 74 12.31 -16.58 -4.75
N ARG A 75 12.45 -16.74 -3.43
CA ARG A 75 12.47 -18.05 -2.76
C ARG A 75 11.08 -18.65 -2.61
N VAL A 76 10.05 -17.81 -2.60
CA VAL A 76 8.64 -18.23 -2.55
C VAL A 76 7.94 -18.16 -3.90
N GLY A 77 8.66 -17.80 -4.96
CA GLY A 77 8.15 -17.75 -6.33
C GLY A 77 7.23 -16.57 -6.63
N LEU A 78 7.23 -15.54 -5.79
CA LEU A 78 6.47 -14.30 -6.02
C LEU A 78 7.28 -13.36 -6.92
N ARG A 79 6.63 -12.78 -7.93
CA ARG A 79 7.32 -12.13 -9.06
C ARG A 79 7.06 -10.64 -9.17
N SER A 80 8.05 -9.91 -9.68
CA SER A 80 7.92 -8.53 -10.14
C SER A 80 8.66 -8.35 -11.45
N TYR A 81 7.95 -7.88 -12.48
CA TYR A 81 8.54 -7.69 -13.80
C TYR A 81 9.60 -6.58 -13.81
N VAL A 82 9.42 -5.53 -13.00
CA VAL A 82 10.38 -4.42 -12.92
C VAL A 82 11.62 -4.83 -12.13
N ILE A 83 11.44 -5.48 -10.98
CA ILE A 83 12.54 -5.88 -10.09
C ILE A 83 13.36 -7.04 -10.68
N GLU A 84 12.71 -7.97 -11.38
CA GLU A 84 13.36 -9.14 -11.98
C GLU A 84 14.02 -8.87 -13.34
N ARG A 85 13.83 -7.68 -13.93
CA ARG A 85 14.34 -7.35 -15.27
C ARG A 85 15.86 -7.51 -15.36
N SER A 86 16.31 -8.54 -16.07
CA SER A 86 17.66 -8.61 -16.65
C SER A 86 17.68 -7.75 -17.92
N GLY A 87 18.81 -7.15 -18.28
CA GLY A 87 18.90 -6.11 -19.32
C GLY A 87 18.51 -6.53 -20.76
N THR A 88 17.96 -7.72 -20.97
CA THR A 88 17.62 -8.29 -22.28
C THR A 88 16.11 -8.28 -22.54
N GLY A 89 15.66 -7.30 -23.33
CA GLY A 89 14.69 -7.49 -24.41
C GLY A 89 13.19 -7.45 -24.13
N ASP A 90 12.71 -7.96 -23.00
CA ASP A 90 11.26 -8.07 -22.79
C ASP A 90 10.74 -6.92 -21.94
N GLY A 91 9.95 -6.03 -22.58
CA GLY A 91 9.36 -4.88 -21.90
C GLY A 91 8.40 -5.30 -20.80
N VAL A 92 8.48 -4.65 -19.63
CA VAL A 92 7.54 -4.80 -18.49
C VAL A 92 6.09 -4.74 -18.97
N TRP A 93 5.79 -3.82 -19.88
CA TRP A 93 4.48 -3.66 -20.48
C TRP A 93 3.94 -4.91 -21.18
N ARG A 94 4.80 -5.70 -21.85
CA ARG A 94 4.36 -6.88 -22.61
C ARG A 94 3.75 -7.95 -21.71
N HIS A 95 4.27 -8.08 -20.49
CA HIS A 95 3.76 -8.98 -19.48
C HIS A 95 2.55 -8.36 -18.75
N LEU A 96 2.68 -7.10 -18.32
CA LEU A 96 1.66 -6.42 -17.54
C LEU A 96 0.35 -6.22 -18.31
N ARG A 97 0.38 -5.97 -19.63
CA ARG A 97 -0.83 -5.71 -20.44
C ARG A 97 -1.91 -6.81 -20.34
N GLY A 98 -1.49 -8.06 -20.11
CA GLY A 98 -2.41 -9.20 -19.92
C GLY A 98 -3.10 -9.21 -18.55
N GLU A 99 -2.57 -8.45 -17.59
CA GLU A 99 -3.02 -8.39 -16.20
C GLU A 99 -3.75 -7.07 -15.89
N VAL A 100 -3.44 -5.97 -16.62
CA VAL A 100 -4.01 -4.63 -16.37
C VAL A 100 -5.52 -4.63 -16.27
N ARG A 101 -6.23 -5.28 -17.22
CA ARG A 101 -7.72 -5.27 -17.19
C ARG A 101 -8.27 -5.89 -15.91
N LEU A 102 -7.68 -6.98 -15.45
CA LEU A 102 -8.08 -7.63 -14.20
C LEU A 102 -7.70 -6.78 -13.00
N ALA A 103 -6.48 -6.23 -12.97
CA ALA A 103 -5.98 -5.39 -11.89
C ALA A 103 -6.84 -4.12 -11.72
N VAL A 104 -7.09 -3.39 -12.81
CA VAL A 104 -7.97 -2.21 -12.82
C VAL A 104 -9.38 -2.58 -12.38
N GLY A 105 -9.95 -3.68 -12.90
CA GLY A 105 -11.28 -4.15 -12.52
C GLY A 105 -11.39 -4.45 -11.02
N ILE A 106 -10.44 -5.22 -10.47
CA ILE A 106 -10.39 -5.54 -9.03
C ILE A 106 -10.17 -4.27 -8.20
N GLY A 107 -9.30 -3.36 -8.65
CA GLY A 107 -9.03 -2.10 -7.98
C GLY A 107 -10.29 -1.23 -7.88
N VAL A 108 -10.92 -0.92 -9.02
CA VAL A 108 -12.13 -0.09 -9.09
C VAL A 108 -13.27 -0.72 -8.28
N LEU A 109 -13.53 -2.02 -8.46
CA LEU A 109 -14.57 -2.71 -7.70
C LEU A 109 -14.25 -2.73 -6.20
N GLY A 110 -12.99 -2.90 -5.82
CA GLY A 110 -12.52 -2.80 -4.44
C GLY A 110 -12.74 -1.40 -3.87
N GLY A 111 -12.46 -0.34 -4.63
CA GLY A 111 -12.68 1.05 -4.20
C GLY A 111 -14.16 1.33 -3.95
N VAL A 112 -15.03 0.91 -4.87
CA VAL A 112 -16.49 0.99 -4.71
C VAL A 112 -16.95 0.18 -3.50
N LEU A 113 -16.46 -1.05 -3.34
CA LEU A 113 -16.78 -1.90 -2.20
C LEU A 113 -16.41 -1.24 -0.87
N ILE A 114 -15.23 -0.63 -0.77
CA ILE A 114 -14.81 0.06 0.46
C ILE A 114 -15.68 1.28 0.74
N VAL A 115 -16.07 2.06 -0.28
CA VAL A 115 -17.03 3.16 -0.08
C VAL A 115 -18.36 2.66 0.46
N VAL A 116 -18.88 1.55 -0.09
CA VAL A 116 -20.15 0.94 0.36
C VAL A 116 -20.05 0.39 1.78
N LEU A 117 -18.97 -0.35 2.07
CA LEU A 117 -18.71 -0.89 3.40
C LEU A 117 -18.54 0.23 4.42
N ASP A 118 -17.82 1.29 4.06
CA ASP A 118 -17.64 2.44 4.93
C ASP A 118 -18.98 3.12 5.26
N ALA A 119 -19.79 3.40 4.24
CA ALA A 119 -21.13 3.96 4.43
C ALA A 119 -22.02 3.08 5.31
N ALA A 120 -21.95 1.75 5.14
CA ALA A 120 -22.70 0.80 5.97
C ALA A 120 -22.22 0.78 7.43
N MET A 121 -20.96 1.13 7.69
CA MET A 121 -20.40 1.21 9.04
C MET A 121 -20.71 2.54 9.76
N MET A 122 -21.11 3.59 9.02
CA MET A 122 -21.36 4.92 9.59
C MET A 122 -22.35 4.97 10.76
N PRO A 123 -23.45 4.21 10.79
CA PRO A 123 -24.35 4.17 11.94
C PRO A 123 -23.67 3.70 13.25
N PHE A 124 -22.59 2.93 13.15
CA PHE A 124 -21.89 2.35 14.29
C PHE A 124 -20.68 3.17 14.76
N VAL A 125 -20.07 3.96 13.87
CA VAL A 125 -18.85 4.74 14.16
C VAL A 125 -19.06 6.25 14.11
N GLY A 126 -20.20 6.73 13.59
CA GLY A 126 -20.47 8.15 13.37
C GLY A 126 -20.56 8.98 14.65
N GLN A 127 -20.85 8.36 15.80
CA GLN A 127 -20.83 9.05 17.11
C GLN A 127 -19.40 9.29 17.61
N ASP A 128 -18.45 8.46 17.19
CA ASP A 128 -17.05 8.49 17.62
C ASP A 128 -16.17 9.39 16.74
N LEU A 129 -16.68 9.80 15.58
CA LEU A 129 -15.99 10.68 14.65
C LEU A 129 -16.36 12.14 14.97
N PRO A 130 -15.40 13.01 15.31
CA PRO A 130 -15.67 14.43 15.48
C PRO A 130 -16.29 15.02 14.20
N GLN A 131 -17.09 16.08 14.33
CA GLN A 131 -17.64 16.81 13.18
C GLN A 131 -16.51 17.30 12.23
N SER A 132 -15.31 17.58 12.74
CA SER A 132 -14.11 17.89 11.93
C SER A 132 -13.68 16.76 11.00
N VAL A 133 -14.02 15.51 11.32
CA VAL A 133 -13.70 14.32 10.54
C VAL A 133 -14.90 13.86 9.69
N ILE A 134 -16.14 14.09 10.15
CA ILE A 134 -17.36 13.72 9.40
C ILE A 134 -17.78 14.77 8.35
N GLY A 135 -17.29 16.01 8.40
CA GLY A 135 -17.67 16.99 7.38
C GLY A 135 -17.35 18.47 7.60
N ALA A 136 -16.58 18.86 8.63
CA ALA A 136 -16.29 20.28 8.87
C ALA A 136 -15.13 20.85 8.04
N THR A 137 -14.23 20.01 7.52
CA THR A 137 -13.30 20.38 6.44
C THR A 137 -13.69 19.64 5.18
N ARG A 138 -14.71 20.16 4.48
CA ARG A 138 -15.04 19.72 3.13
C ARG A 138 -13.78 19.88 2.26
N PRO A 139 -13.39 18.85 1.49
CA PRO A 139 -12.22 18.97 0.64
C PRO A 139 -12.46 20.04 -0.42
N THR A 140 -11.45 20.86 -0.68
CA THR A 140 -11.39 21.74 -1.84
C THR A 140 -10.82 21.00 -3.05
N VAL A 141 -10.99 21.55 -4.26
CA VAL A 141 -10.30 21.03 -5.46
C VAL A 141 -8.79 20.94 -5.21
N SER A 142 -8.20 21.95 -4.56
CA SER A 142 -6.79 21.96 -4.19
C SER A 142 -6.41 20.82 -3.25
N ASP A 143 -7.23 20.49 -2.25
CA ASP A 143 -6.93 19.39 -1.32
C ASP A 143 -6.92 18.04 -2.03
N VAL A 144 -7.91 17.82 -2.91
CA VAL A 144 -7.99 16.59 -3.70
C VAL A 144 -6.78 16.44 -4.62
N LEU A 145 -6.39 17.51 -5.31
CA LEU A 145 -5.24 17.50 -6.20
C LEU A 145 -3.91 17.37 -5.45
N ALA A 146 -3.75 18.04 -4.31
CA ALA A 146 -2.55 17.96 -3.48
C ALA A 146 -2.33 16.56 -2.91
N TYR A 147 -3.40 15.84 -2.54
CA TYR A 147 -3.32 14.50 -1.97
C TYR A 147 -3.29 13.37 -3.01
N ALA A 148 -3.68 13.64 -4.27
CA ALA A 148 -3.68 12.64 -5.33
C ALA A 148 -2.31 11.93 -5.52
N PRO A 149 -1.16 12.64 -5.58
CA PRO A 149 0.15 11.98 -5.65
C PRO A 149 0.41 11.00 -4.49
N VAL A 150 -0.04 11.32 -3.27
CA VAL A 150 0.09 10.41 -2.12
C VAL A 150 -0.73 9.14 -2.36
N ARG A 151 -2.00 9.26 -2.78
CA ARG A 151 -2.86 8.10 -3.09
C ARG A 151 -2.21 7.19 -4.14
N PHE A 152 -1.79 7.75 -5.27
CA PHE A 152 -1.32 6.93 -6.40
C PHE A 152 0.12 6.44 -6.25
N LEU A 153 1.03 7.25 -5.70
CA LEU A 153 2.45 6.87 -5.58
C LEU A 153 2.75 6.20 -4.24
N TYR A 154 2.32 6.80 -3.12
CA TYR A 154 2.54 6.19 -1.81
C TYR A 154 1.66 4.95 -1.65
N GLY A 155 0.33 5.11 -1.78
CA GLY A 155 -0.61 3.98 -1.69
C GLY A 155 -0.37 2.96 -2.79
N GLY A 156 -0.45 3.38 -4.05
CA GLY A 156 -0.36 2.48 -5.20
C GLY A 156 1.01 1.79 -5.41
N VAL A 157 2.13 2.31 -4.88
CA VAL A 157 3.47 1.75 -5.12
C VAL A 157 4.23 1.49 -3.82
N THR A 158 4.42 2.50 -2.98
CA THR A 158 5.23 2.38 -1.76
C THR A 158 4.64 1.36 -0.79
N GLU A 159 3.33 1.36 -0.56
CA GLU A 159 2.68 0.40 0.34
C GLU A 159 2.72 -1.03 -0.21
N GLU A 160 2.60 -1.21 -1.53
CA GLU A 160 2.74 -2.53 -2.15
C GLU A 160 4.17 -3.08 -2.00
N LEU A 161 5.19 -2.22 -2.07
CA LEU A 161 6.56 -2.63 -1.79
C LEU A 161 6.75 -3.02 -0.31
N MET A 162 6.16 -2.25 0.61
CA MET A 162 6.22 -2.54 2.04
C MET A 162 5.55 -3.87 2.38
N LEU A 163 4.31 -4.04 1.90
CA LEU A 163 3.43 -5.09 2.37
C LEU A 163 3.45 -6.34 1.51
N ARG A 164 3.45 -6.20 0.19
CA ARG A 164 3.39 -7.34 -0.71
C ARG A 164 4.80 -7.84 -0.96
N PHE A 165 5.64 -6.98 -1.53
CA PHE A 165 7.02 -7.36 -1.82
C PHE A 165 7.79 -7.72 -0.55
N GLY A 166 7.73 -6.89 0.50
CA GLY A 166 8.43 -7.12 1.76
C GLY A 166 7.73 -8.11 2.70
N LEU A 167 6.71 -7.64 3.41
CA LEU A 167 6.09 -8.35 4.54
C LEU A 167 5.47 -9.70 4.13
N MET A 168 4.60 -9.72 3.12
CA MET A 168 3.91 -10.93 2.65
C MET A 168 4.91 -11.97 2.16
N SER A 169 5.91 -11.58 1.37
CA SER A 169 6.97 -12.49 0.94
C SER A 169 7.74 -13.09 2.12
N ALA A 170 8.09 -12.27 3.12
CA ALA A 170 8.78 -12.72 4.32
C ALA A 170 7.93 -13.70 5.15
N LEU A 171 6.63 -13.41 5.33
CA LEU A 171 5.68 -14.28 6.02
C LEU A 171 5.51 -15.61 5.28
N ALA A 172 5.34 -15.58 3.96
CA ALA A 172 5.24 -16.78 3.14
C ALA A 172 6.51 -17.63 3.23
N PHE A 173 7.68 -16.98 3.23
CA PHE A 173 8.96 -17.65 3.36
C PHE A 173 9.12 -18.29 4.74
N ALA A 174 8.84 -17.54 5.82
CA ALA A 174 8.90 -18.04 7.18
C ALA A 174 7.95 -19.23 7.39
N GLY A 175 6.69 -19.10 6.98
CA GLY A 175 5.70 -20.18 7.08
C GLY A 175 6.10 -21.43 6.28
N TRP A 176 6.67 -21.25 5.08
CA TRP A 176 7.21 -22.36 4.31
C TRP A 176 8.38 -23.04 5.02
N ARG A 177 9.28 -22.26 5.63
CA ARG A 177 10.45 -22.79 6.35
C ARG A 177 10.08 -23.52 7.64
N VAL A 178 9.02 -23.10 8.33
CA VAL A 178 8.50 -23.75 9.54
C VAL A 178 7.74 -25.04 9.20
N THR A 179 6.99 -25.08 8.10
CA THR A 179 6.19 -26.26 7.72
C THR A 179 7.01 -27.43 7.13
N GLY A 180 8.33 -27.26 6.95
CA GLY A 180 9.29 -28.36 6.73
C GLY A 180 9.29 -29.03 5.35
N ARG A 181 8.39 -28.66 4.43
CA ARG A 181 8.25 -29.32 3.10
C ARG A 181 9.03 -28.53 2.03
N ARG A 182 10.35 -28.74 2.00
CA ARG A 182 11.30 -27.93 1.21
C ARG A 182 11.28 -28.19 -0.31
N ALA A 183 10.69 -29.28 -0.78
CA ALA A 183 10.85 -29.71 -2.18
C ALA A 183 10.06 -28.86 -3.21
N ASP A 184 8.92 -28.28 -2.82
CA ASP A 184 7.92 -27.77 -3.80
C ASP A 184 7.50 -26.29 -3.60
N GLY A 185 8.23 -25.53 -2.78
CA GLY A 185 7.85 -24.14 -2.42
C GLY A 185 6.69 -24.04 -1.41
N PRO A 186 6.17 -22.82 -1.13
CA PRO A 186 5.10 -22.61 -0.17
C PRO A 186 3.77 -23.22 -0.66
N ARG A 187 3.07 -23.93 0.22
CA ARG A 187 1.72 -24.42 -0.06
C ARG A 187 0.74 -23.26 -0.20
N PRO A 188 -0.35 -23.41 -0.97
CA PRO A 188 -1.42 -22.41 -1.06
C PRO A 188 -1.93 -21.92 0.29
N ALA A 189 -2.08 -22.81 1.28
CA ALA A 189 -2.50 -22.43 2.63
C ALA A 189 -1.49 -21.50 3.33
N VAL A 190 -0.18 -21.73 3.15
CA VAL A 190 0.87 -20.86 3.71
C VAL A 190 0.81 -19.48 3.08
N VAL A 191 0.60 -19.41 1.75
CA VAL A 191 0.49 -18.13 1.05
C VAL A 191 -0.77 -17.38 1.47
N TRP A 192 -1.91 -18.06 1.62
CA TRP A 192 -3.13 -17.45 2.14
C TRP A 192 -2.96 -16.90 3.56
N VAL A 193 -2.30 -17.63 4.46
CA VAL A 193 -1.98 -17.12 5.79
C VAL A 193 -1.11 -15.87 5.70
N ALA A 194 -0.09 -15.87 4.84
CA ALA A 194 0.73 -14.68 4.62
C ALA A 194 -0.07 -13.49 4.09
N ILE A 195 -1.01 -13.72 3.16
CA ILE A 195 -1.93 -12.69 2.65
C ILE A 195 -2.77 -12.13 3.79
N VAL A 196 -3.48 -12.98 4.55
CA VAL A 196 -4.39 -12.53 5.62
C VAL A 196 -3.64 -11.81 6.73
N VAL A 197 -2.50 -12.33 7.18
CA VAL A 197 -1.69 -11.68 8.22
C VAL A 197 -1.14 -10.34 7.73
N SER A 198 -0.61 -10.26 6.50
CA SER A 198 -0.13 -8.99 5.94
C SER A 198 -1.26 -7.97 5.76
N ALA A 199 -2.47 -8.41 5.40
CA ALA A 199 -3.65 -7.58 5.28
C ALA A 199 -4.15 -7.01 6.63
N VAL A 200 -4.11 -7.83 7.70
CA VAL A 200 -4.42 -7.34 9.05
C VAL A 200 -3.38 -6.32 9.51
N LEU A 201 -2.09 -6.62 9.29
CA LEU A 201 -1.00 -5.71 9.63
C LEU A 201 -1.05 -4.40 8.81
N PHE A 202 -1.54 -4.43 7.58
CA PHE A 202 -1.83 -3.24 6.79
C PHE A 202 -2.82 -2.32 7.50
N GLY A 203 -3.95 -2.88 7.94
CA GLY A 203 -4.96 -2.13 8.66
C GLY A 203 -4.49 -1.63 10.03
N LEU A 204 -3.71 -2.43 10.76
CA LEU A 204 -3.09 -1.99 12.00
C LEU A 204 -2.08 -0.86 11.77
N GLY A 205 -1.34 -0.90 10.66
CA GLY A 205 -0.39 0.14 10.26
C GLY A 205 -1.02 1.52 10.01
N HIS A 206 -2.34 1.58 9.79
CA HIS A 206 -3.08 2.82 9.62
C HIS A 206 -3.55 3.47 10.94
N LEU A 207 -3.56 2.71 12.04
CA LEU A 207 -4.05 3.20 13.33
C LEU A 207 -3.25 4.39 13.90
N PRO A 208 -1.89 4.46 13.79
CA PRO A 208 -1.15 5.61 14.27
C PRO A 208 -1.54 6.92 13.60
N ALA A 209 -1.84 6.88 12.29
CA ALA A 209 -2.30 8.05 11.54
C ALA A 209 -3.72 8.46 11.98
N LEU A 210 -4.63 7.49 12.13
CA LEU A 210 -5.97 7.76 12.64
C LEU A 210 -5.95 8.38 14.05
N ALA A 211 -5.06 7.90 14.91
CA ALA A 211 -4.89 8.40 16.27
C ALA A 211 -4.43 9.85 16.36
N GLN A 212 -3.85 10.41 15.27
CA GLN A 212 -3.53 11.85 15.20
C GLN A 212 -4.78 12.73 15.01
N SER A 213 -5.88 12.16 14.53
CA SER A 213 -7.10 12.91 14.22
C SER A 213 -8.24 12.65 15.20
N VAL A 214 -8.32 11.43 15.75
CA VAL A 214 -9.43 11.01 16.64
C VAL A 214 -8.93 10.09 17.75
N ALA A 215 -9.66 10.06 18.86
CA ALA A 215 -9.46 9.03 19.88
C ALA A 215 -9.86 7.65 19.32
N LEU A 216 -9.01 6.64 19.52
CA LEU A 216 -9.28 5.30 19.02
C LEU A 216 -10.34 4.59 19.88
N THR A 217 -11.51 4.33 19.30
CA THR A 217 -12.52 3.43 19.88
C THR A 217 -12.39 2.02 19.28
N PRO A 218 -12.87 0.97 19.97
CA PRO A 218 -12.89 -0.39 19.39
C PRO A 218 -13.60 -0.46 18.04
N ALA A 219 -14.66 0.34 17.84
CA ALA A 219 -15.40 0.40 16.58
C ALA A 219 -14.56 1.05 15.46
N LEU A 220 -13.85 2.14 15.74
CA LEU A 220 -12.93 2.78 14.79
C LEU A 220 -11.72 1.91 14.43
N VAL A 221 -11.20 1.17 15.41
CA VAL A 221 -10.14 0.18 15.18
C VAL A 221 -10.65 -0.94 14.27
N ALA A 222 -11.81 -1.53 14.59
CA ALA A 222 -12.41 -2.59 13.80
C ALA A 222 -12.70 -2.14 12.36
N ARG A 223 -13.28 -0.94 12.18
CA ARG A 223 -13.51 -0.33 10.86
C ARG A 223 -12.22 -0.18 10.08
N THR A 224 -11.21 0.45 10.67
CA THR A 224 -9.94 0.72 9.98
C THR A 224 -9.23 -0.56 9.59
N VAL A 225 -9.19 -1.55 10.49
CA VAL A 225 -8.57 -2.85 10.20
C VAL A 225 -9.35 -3.62 9.14
N LEU A 226 -10.69 -3.60 9.19
CA LEU A 226 -11.54 -4.30 8.23
C LEU A 226 -11.39 -3.72 6.81
N LEU A 227 -11.56 -2.41 6.65
CA LEU A 227 -11.53 -1.77 5.33
C LEU A 227 -10.15 -1.95 4.65
N ASN A 228 -9.07 -1.71 5.40
CA ASN A 228 -7.72 -1.96 4.90
C ASN A 228 -7.43 -3.45 4.72
N GLY A 229 -7.99 -4.32 5.57
CA GLY A 229 -7.84 -5.77 5.46
C GLY A 229 -8.47 -6.32 4.18
N VAL A 230 -9.65 -5.84 3.79
CA VAL A 230 -10.31 -6.24 2.53
C VAL A 230 -9.44 -5.86 1.33
N ALA A 231 -8.97 -4.61 1.25
CA ALA A 231 -8.03 -4.17 0.21
C ALA A 231 -6.72 -4.98 0.26
N GLY A 232 -6.22 -5.19 1.49
CA GLY A 232 -5.19 -6.12 1.92
C GLY A 232 -5.19 -7.44 1.16
N VAL A 233 -6.28 -8.17 1.33
CA VAL A 233 -6.51 -9.50 0.74
C VAL A 233 -6.59 -9.44 -0.77
N LEU A 234 -7.29 -8.46 -1.35
CA LEU A 234 -7.43 -8.32 -2.80
C LEU A 234 -6.07 -8.15 -3.51
N PHE A 235 -5.24 -7.21 -3.04
CA PHE A 235 -3.95 -6.96 -3.67
C PHE A 235 -2.92 -8.06 -3.33
N GLY A 236 -2.99 -8.66 -2.14
CA GLY A 236 -2.18 -9.82 -1.79
C GLY A 236 -2.47 -11.03 -2.68
N TRP A 237 -3.75 -11.29 -2.98
CA TRP A 237 -4.14 -12.34 -3.92
C TRP A 237 -3.65 -12.03 -5.34
N LEU A 238 -3.77 -10.77 -5.80
CA LEU A 238 -3.22 -10.36 -7.10
C LEU A 238 -1.70 -10.57 -7.16
N TYR A 239 -0.95 -10.18 -6.14
CA TYR A 239 0.49 -10.39 -6.09
C TYR A 239 0.85 -11.88 -6.18
N TRP A 240 0.10 -12.73 -5.49
CA TRP A 240 0.32 -14.17 -5.52
C TRP A 240 -0.01 -14.80 -6.88
N ARG A 241 -1.12 -14.39 -7.50
CA ARG A 241 -1.62 -15.03 -8.74
C ARG A 241 -1.04 -14.43 -10.01
N ARG A 242 -0.50 -13.21 -9.94
CA ARG A 242 -0.06 -12.39 -11.06
C ARG A 242 1.35 -11.86 -10.80
N SER A 243 1.46 -10.59 -10.44
CA SER A 243 2.71 -9.87 -10.27
C SER A 243 2.56 -8.74 -9.25
N LEU A 244 3.68 -8.22 -8.76
CA LEU A 244 3.69 -7.04 -7.90
C LEU A 244 3.07 -5.84 -8.62
N GLU A 245 3.36 -5.69 -9.91
CA GLU A 245 2.85 -4.60 -10.74
C GLU A 245 1.32 -4.69 -10.92
N ALA A 246 0.74 -5.90 -10.99
CA ALA A 246 -0.70 -6.06 -10.99
C ALA A 246 -1.33 -5.61 -9.67
N ALA A 247 -0.70 -5.89 -8.53
CA ALA A 247 -1.14 -5.39 -7.22
C ALA A 247 -1.04 -3.85 -7.15
N MET A 248 0.06 -3.27 -7.64
CA MET A 248 0.25 -1.81 -7.73
C MET A 248 -0.80 -1.13 -8.61
N VAL A 249 -1.07 -1.67 -9.79
CA VAL A 249 -2.12 -1.15 -10.69
C VAL A 249 -3.49 -1.25 -10.05
N ALA A 250 -3.80 -2.35 -9.36
CA ALA A 250 -5.07 -2.51 -8.66
C ALA A 250 -5.21 -1.51 -7.50
N HIS A 251 -4.16 -1.30 -6.70
CA HIS A 251 -4.20 -0.35 -5.59
C HIS A 251 -4.25 1.11 -6.08
N ALA A 252 -3.50 1.45 -7.13
CA ALA A 252 -3.65 2.76 -7.77
C ALA A 252 -5.10 2.96 -8.30
N SER A 253 -5.66 1.95 -8.97
CA SER A 253 -7.03 2.00 -9.49
C SER A 253 -8.09 2.03 -8.39
N PHE A 254 -7.80 1.44 -7.24
CA PHE A 254 -8.65 1.47 -6.04
C PHE A 254 -8.91 2.90 -5.58
N HIS A 255 -7.95 3.81 -5.73
CA HIS A 255 -8.16 5.21 -5.36
C HIS A 255 -9.02 6.01 -6.36
N VAL A 256 -9.27 5.51 -7.57
CA VAL A 256 -10.03 6.26 -8.59
C VAL A 256 -11.46 6.56 -8.12
N PRO A 257 -12.29 5.58 -7.67
CA PRO A 257 -13.60 5.87 -7.11
C PRO A 257 -13.57 6.84 -5.92
N LEU A 258 -12.54 6.75 -5.06
CA LEU A 258 -12.39 7.60 -3.88
C LEU A 258 -12.07 9.06 -4.27
N VAL A 259 -11.24 9.25 -5.29
CA VAL A 259 -10.95 10.58 -5.85
C VAL A 259 -12.19 11.17 -6.51
N VAL A 260 -12.92 10.37 -7.29
CA VAL A 260 -14.19 10.79 -7.90
C VAL A 260 -15.20 11.21 -6.84
N LEU A 261 -15.35 10.42 -5.77
CA LEU A 261 -16.20 10.77 -4.63
C LEU A 261 -15.75 12.07 -3.96
N SER A 262 -14.43 12.26 -3.78
CA SER A 262 -13.89 13.49 -3.21
C SER A 262 -14.24 14.72 -4.06
N PHE A 263 -14.17 14.61 -5.40
CA PHE A 263 -14.60 15.69 -6.30
C PHE A 263 -16.11 15.91 -6.30
N ALA A 264 -16.91 14.84 -6.22
CA ALA A 264 -18.37 14.97 -6.10
C ALA A 264 -18.76 15.75 -4.83
N GLN A 265 -18.09 15.48 -3.71
CA GLN A 265 -18.29 16.21 -2.45
C GLN A 265 -17.92 17.70 -2.56
N VAL A 266 -16.92 18.04 -3.39
CA VAL A 266 -16.58 19.44 -3.69
C VAL A 266 -17.67 20.11 -4.53
N ALA A 267 -18.26 19.39 -5.49
CA ALA A 267 -19.20 19.93 -6.47
C ALA A 267 -20.65 20.06 -5.97
N THR A 268 -21.04 19.33 -4.92
CA THR A 268 -22.37 19.45 -4.29
C THR A 268 -22.47 20.66 -3.34
N VAL A 269 -21.71 21.72 -3.63
CA VAL A 269 -21.61 22.97 -2.87
C VAL A 269 -22.09 24.13 -3.72
#